data_AF-A0A4W5LJ87-F1
#
_entry.id   AF-A0A4W5LJ87-F1
#
_cell.length_a   1.000
_cell.length_b   1.000
_cell.length_c   1.000
_cell.angle_alpha   90.00
_cell.angle_beta   90.00
_cell.angle_gamma   90.00
#
_symmetry.space_group_name_H-M   'P 1'
#
loop_
_entity.id
_entity.type
_entity.pdbx_description
1 polymer ?
#
loop_
_entity_poly.entity_id
_entity_poly.type
_entity_poly.pdbx_seq_one_letter_code
_entity_poly.pdbx_strand_id
1 'polypeptide(L)'
;MGSPAELTALVGVLEQSLSPLAEPRRAAEASLQAMLKQPNGPLLLLSVLRASEVPQAIRLSAAIAFKNTIKKDWDPEDGSIHVECKALVKEHIVGLMCEMPESLMKQLSAALYTIGEYDFPNQWPQLLPQIVEKLGNPGSDFRAINGVLETSNAIFKRFRHAFKSDALFLELKYCLEQFQVSLSSCVVHHGRS
;
A
#
# COMPACT_ATOMS: atom_id res chain seq x y z
N MET A 1 -5.52 0.95 -15.81
CA MET A 1 -5.48 2.29 -15.21
C MET A 1 -6.71 3.05 -15.69
N GLY A 2 -7.43 3.75 -14.82
CA GLY A 2 -8.69 4.40 -15.17
C GLY A 2 -8.55 5.48 -16.24
N SER A 3 -9.65 5.82 -16.89
CA SER A 3 -9.71 6.89 -17.87
C SER A 3 -9.39 8.25 -17.22
N PRO A 4 -8.78 9.20 -17.96
CA PRO A 4 -8.50 10.55 -17.44
C PRO A 4 -9.76 11.28 -16.93
N ALA A 5 -10.92 10.96 -17.51
CA ALA A 5 -12.21 11.48 -17.09
C ALA A 5 -12.61 10.98 -15.69
N GLU A 6 -12.40 9.69 -15.40
CA GLU A 6 -12.68 9.10 -14.08
C GLU A 6 -11.77 9.67 -13.00
N LEU A 7 -10.49 9.91 -13.32
CA LEU A 7 -9.56 10.55 -12.38
C LEU A 7 -9.97 11.98 -12.04
N THR A 8 -10.35 12.76 -13.06
CA THR A 8 -10.83 14.14 -12.87
C THR A 8 -12.12 14.17 -12.04
N ALA A 9 -13.06 13.26 -12.31
CA ALA A 9 -14.28 13.12 -11.53
C ALA A 9 -13.99 12.74 -10.08
N LEU A 10 -13.07 11.80 -9.84
CA LEU A 10 -12.68 11.36 -8.51
C LEU A 10 -12.01 12.49 -7.70
N VAL A 11 -11.12 13.27 -8.34
CA VAL A 11 -10.50 14.45 -7.72
C VAL A 11 -11.57 15.46 -7.29
N GLY A 12 -12.54 15.76 -8.15
CA GLY A 12 -13.65 16.66 -7.83
C GLY A 12 -14.51 16.16 -6.67
N VAL A 13 -14.79 14.85 -6.62
CA VAL A 13 -15.53 14.25 -5.49
C VAL A 13 -14.72 14.31 -4.19
N LEU A 14 -13.42 14.02 -4.24
CA LEU A 14 -12.54 14.13 -3.08
C LEU A 14 -12.43 15.58 -2.58
N GLU A 15 -12.41 16.56 -3.47
CA GLU A 15 -12.44 17.98 -3.10
C GLU A 15 -13.73 18.35 -2.36
N GLN A 16 -14.89 17.90 -2.86
CA GLN A 16 -16.18 18.12 -2.19
C GLN A 16 -16.28 17.39 -0.84
N SER A 17 -15.60 16.25 -0.68
CA SER A 17 -15.51 15.54 0.61
C SER A 17 -14.78 16.34 1.69
N LEU A 18 -13.94 17.31 1.30
CA LEU A 18 -13.23 18.22 2.21
C LEU A 18 -14.04 19.48 2.53
N SER A 19 -15.25 19.62 1.97
CA SER A 19 -16.10 20.79 2.20
C SER A 19 -16.51 20.92 3.67
N PRO A 20 -16.51 22.13 4.26
CA PRO A 20 -16.98 22.36 5.62
C PRO A 20 -18.49 22.14 5.77
N LEU A 21 -19.24 22.16 4.66
CA LEU A 21 -20.70 21.96 4.64
C LEU A 21 -21.07 20.46 4.65
N ALA A 22 -22.05 20.08 5.47
CA ALA A 22 -22.40 18.68 5.70
C ALA A 22 -23.08 18.00 4.49
N GLU A 23 -23.92 18.71 3.75
CA GLU A 23 -24.64 18.18 2.58
C GLU A 23 -23.71 17.82 1.40
N PRO A 24 -22.84 18.72 0.89
CA PRO A 24 -21.91 18.37 -0.17
C PRO A 24 -20.92 17.27 0.25
N ARG A 25 -20.52 17.23 1.53
CA ARG A 25 -19.68 16.15 2.06
C ARG A 25 -20.37 14.79 1.98
N ARG A 26 -21.61 14.68 2.46
CA ARG A 26 -22.39 13.41 2.39
C ARG A 26 -22.62 12.96 0.95
N ALA A 27 -22.96 13.90 0.06
CA ALA A 27 -23.14 13.60 -1.37
C ALA A 27 -21.83 13.12 -2.03
N ALA A 28 -20.70 13.72 -1.68
CA ALA A 28 -19.38 13.32 -2.15
C ALA A 28 -18.98 11.93 -1.63
N GLU A 29 -19.21 11.63 -0.34
CA GLU A 29 -18.94 10.31 0.23
C GLU A 29 -19.78 9.22 -0.44
N ALA A 30 -21.07 9.47 -0.71
CA ALA A 30 -21.93 8.53 -1.42
C ALA A 30 -21.42 8.26 -2.86
N SER A 31 -21.03 9.33 -3.56
CA SER A 31 -20.45 9.23 -4.90
C SER A 31 -19.12 8.49 -4.91
N LEU A 32 -18.27 8.75 -3.91
CA LEU A 32 -16.99 8.07 -3.72
C LEU A 32 -17.21 6.57 -3.52
N GLN A 33 -18.14 6.18 -2.63
CA GLN A 33 -18.47 4.77 -2.41
C GLN A 33 -18.99 4.09 -3.68
N ALA A 34 -19.79 4.78 -4.50
CA ALA A 34 -20.26 4.24 -5.76
C ALA A 34 -19.11 4.01 -6.77
N MET A 35 -18.15 4.93 -6.85
CA MET A 35 -16.96 4.76 -7.69
C MET A 35 -16.04 3.65 -7.18
N LEU A 36 -15.89 3.50 -5.86
CA LEU A 36 -15.02 2.50 -5.26
C LEU A 36 -15.55 1.07 -5.41
N LYS A 37 -16.86 0.90 -5.60
CA LYS A 37 -17.48 -0.39 -5.93
C LYS A 37 -17.16 -0.88 -7.34
N GLN A 38 -16.62 -0.02 -8.21
CA GLN A 38 -16.21 -0.45 -9.54
C GLN A 38 -14.97 -1.36 -9.45
N PRO A 39 -14.76 -2.27 -10.43
CA PRO A 39 -13.64 -3.21 -10.40
C PRO A 39 -12.26 -2.55 -10.22
N ASN A 40 -12.10 -1.33 -10.76
CA ASN A 40 -10.86 -0.57 -10.71
C ASN A 40 -10.83 0.51 -9.61
N GLY A 41 -11.81 0.53 -8.70
CA GLY A 41 -11.98 1.57 -7.67
C GLY A 41 -10.71 1.84 -6.85
N PRO A 42 -10.11 0.81 -6.21
CA PRO A 42 -8.85 0.98 -5.47
C PRO A 42 -7.69 1.49 -6.33
N LEU A 43 -7.62 1.09 -7.60
CA LEU A 43 -6.57 1.54 -8.52
C LEU A 43 -6.72 3.01 -8.90
N LEU A 44 -7.95 3.51 -9.02
CA LEU A 44 -8.21 4.94 -9.26
C LEU A 44 -7.65 5.80 -8.13
N LEU A 45 -7.81 5.36 -6.87
CA LEU A 45 -7.22 6.05 -5.73
C LEU A 45 -5.69 6.05 -5.78
N LEU A 46 -5.05 4.93 -6.15
CA LEU A 46 -3.60 4.88 -6.34
C LEU A 46 -3.13 5.81 -7.46
N SER A 47 -3.90 5.95 -8.54
CA SER A 47 -3.62 6.91 -9.61
C SER A 47 -3.70 8.37 -9.14
N VAL A 48 -4.69 8.72 -8.30
CA VAL A 48 -4.76 10.06 -7.69
C VAL A 48 -3.58 10.32 -6.76
N LEU A 49 -3.08 9.30 -6.06
CA LEU A 49 -1.90 9.43 -5.22
C LEU A 49 -0.63 9.70 -6.03
N ARG A 50 -0.52 9.14 -7.25
CA ARG A 50 0.59 9.38 -8.19
C ARG A 50 0.57 10.76 -8.83
N ALA A 51 -0.61 11.32 -9.03
CA ALA A 51 -0.82 12.63 -9.63
C ALA A 51 -0.25 13.73 -8.72
N SER A 52 0.99 14.16 -8.98
CA SER A 52 1.71 15.16 -8.18
C SER A 52 1.16 16.57 -8.36
N GLU A 53 0.42 16.80 -9.44
CA GLU A 53 -0.34 18.01 -9.75
C GLU A 53 -1.57 18.21 -8.83
N VAL A 54 -2.05 17.14 -8.19
CA VAL A 54 -3.20 17.19 -7.28
C VAL A 54 -2.76 17.73 -5.91
N PRO A 55 -3.53 18.66 -5.31
CA PRO A 55 -3.25 19.19 -3.97
C PRO A 55 -3.04 18.09 -2.92
N GLN A 56 -2.07 18.29 -2.02
CA GLN A 56 -1.71 17.30 -0.99
C GLN A 56 -2.88 16.90 -0.10
N ALA A 57 -3.80 17.82 0.21
CA ALA A 57 -5.00 17.53 1.01
C ALA A 57 -5.92 16.51 0.31
N ILE A 58 -6.10 16.63 -1.01
CA ILE A 58 -6.90 15.70 -1.82
C ILE A 58 -6.20 14.36 -1.90
N ARG A 59 -4.88 14.34 -2.14
CA ARG A 59 -4.10 13.09 -2.15
C ARG A 59 -4.16 12.38 -0.79
N LEU A 60 -4.10 13.11 0.32
CA LEU A 60 -4.26 12.53 1.66
C LEU A 60 -5.67 11.94 1.85
N SER A 61 -6.71 12.65 1.41
CA SER A 61 -8.09 12.12 1.42
C SER A 61 -8.20 10.82 0.62
N ALA A 62 -7.58 10.77 -0.57
CA ALA A 62 -7.50 9.57 -1.40
C ALA A 62 -6.77 8.41 -0.68
N ALA A 63 -5.67 8.70 0.03
CA ALA A 63 -4.93 7.69 0.79
C ALA A 63 -5.75 7.11 1.95
N ILE A 64 -6.52 7.95 2.64
CA ILE A 64 -7.41 7.54 3.73
C ILE A 64 -8.55 6.69 3.17
N ALA A 65 -9.18 7.14 2.09
CA ALA A 65 -10.21 6.37 1.40
C ALA A 65 -9.69 5.00 0.97
N PHE A 66 -8.48 4.96 0.38
CA PHE A 66 -7.83 3.73 -0.05
C PHE A 66 -7.64 2.77 1.12
N LYS A 67 -7.01 3.23 2.21
CA LYS A 67 -6.84 2.42 3.43
C LYS A 67 -8.17 1.87 3.94
N ASN A 68 -9.21 2.70 3.97
CA ASN A 68 -10.53 2.28 4.46
C ASN A 68 -11.17 1.23 3.55
N THR A 69 -11.06 1.38 2.23
CA THR A 69 -11.52 0.38 1.25
C THR A 69 -10.78 -0.94 1.43
N ILE A 70 -9.45 -0.91 1.54
CA ILE A 70 -8.66 -2.12 1.79
C ILE A 70 -9.08 -2.78 3.12
N LYS A 71 -9.24 -2.00 4.18
CA LYS A 71 -9.66 -2.54 5.47
C LYS A 71 -11.03 -3.22 5.44
N LYS A 72 -11.94 -2.71 4.62
CA LYS A 72 -13.32 -3.18 4.56
C LYS A 72 -13.52 -4.32 3.56
N ASP A 73 -12.96 -4.18 2.36
CA ASP A 73 -13.35 -4.97 1.19
C ASP A 73 -12.21 -5.90 0.70
N TRP A 74 -11.08 -5.99 1.42
CA TRP A 74 -9.96 -6.87 1.04
C TRP A 74 -10.09 -8.30 1.55
N ASP A 75 -10.96 -8.56 2.53
CA ASP A 75 -11.20 -9.89 3.10
C ASP A 75 -11.53 -10.90 1.97
N PRO A 76 -10.90 -12.08 1.91
CA PRO A 76 -11.24 -13.09 0.92
C PRO A 76 -12.66 -13.68 1.05
N GLU A 77 -13.28 -13.64 2.24
CA GLU A 77 -14.61 -14.22 2.48
C GLU A 77 -15.76 -13.23 2.24
N ASP A 78 -15.56 -11.96 2.58
CA ASP A 78 -16.62 -10.91 2.55
C ASP A 78 -16.25 -9.70 1.66
N GLY A 79 -15.07 -9.74 1.03
CA GLY A 79 -14.54 -8.63 0.24
C GLY A 79 -15.07 -8.55 -1.18
N SER A 80 -15.28 -7.32 -1.66
CA SER A 80 -15.81 -7.05 -2.99
C SER A 80 -14.75 -6.69 -4.04
N ILE A 81 -13.45 -6.71 -3.68
CA ILE A 81 -12.37 -6.32 -4.59
C ILE A 81 -12.00 -7.48 -5.53
N HIS A 82 -12.07 -7.22 -6.83
CA HIS A 82 -11.68 -8.17 -7.88
C HIS A 82 -10.22 -8.62 -7.76
N VAL A 83 -9.96 -9.89 -8.07
CA VAL A 83 -8.62 -10.52 -7.94
C VAL A 83 -7.57 -9.80 -8.79
N GLU A 84 -7.92 -9.38 -10.01
CA GLU A 84 -7.04 -8.61 -10.89
C GLU A 84 -6.67 -7.26 -10.29
N CYS A 85 -7.63 -6.60 -9.63
CA CYS A 85 -7.41 -5.36 -8.92
C CYS A 85 -6.49 -5.58 -7.71
N LYS A 86 -6.69 -6.66 -6.94
CA LYS A 86 -5.80 -7.02 -5.82
C LYS A 86 -4.36 -7.24 -6.31
N ALA A 87 -4.17 -7.93 -7.42
CA ALA A 87 -2.83 -8.17 -7.99
C ALA A 87 -2.12 -6.86 -8.38
N LEU A 88 -2.82 -5.96 -9.06
CA LEU A 88 -2.27 -4.66 -9.47
C LEU A 88 -2.00 -3.74 -8.27
N VAL A 89 -2.86 -3.76 -7.24
CA VAL A 89 -2.62 -3.02 -6.00
C VAL A 89 -1.33 -3.52 -5.33
N LYS A 90 -1.16 -4.84 -5.23
CA LYS A 90 0.04 -5.48 -4.67
C LYS A 90 1.32 -5.11 -5.45
N GLU A 91 1.26 -5.04 -6.77
CA GLU A 91 2.38 -4.63 -7.60
C GLU A 91 2.81 -3.16 -7.36
N HIS A 92 1.84 -2.30 -7.09
CA HIS A 92 2.06 -0.85 -7.09
C HIS A 92 2.28 -0.23 -5.71
N ILE A 93 1.71 -0.82 -4.65
CA ILE A 93 1.68 -0.20 -3.32
C ILE A 93 3.07 0.01 -2.72
N VAL A 94 3.98 -0.96 -2.86
CA VAL A 94 5.34 -0.88 -2.28
C VAL A 94 6.15 0.22 -2.98
N GLY A 95 6.10 0.27 -4.31
CA GLY A 95 6.76 1.34 -5.07
C GLY A 95 6.21 2.71 -4.72
N LEU A 96 4.89 2.84 -4.59
CA LEU A 96 4.26 4.10 -4.22
C LEU A 96 4.68 4.55 -2.83
N MET A 97 4.72 3.67 -1.84
CA MET A 97 5.17 4.05 -0.50
C MET A 97 6.57 4.66 -0.49
N CYS A 98 7.47 4.17 -1.34
CA CYS A 98 8.84 4.68 -1.46
C CYS A 98 8.94 6.08 -2.05
N GLU A 99 7.93 6.51 -2.82
CA GLU A 99 7.93 7.79 -3.55
C GLU A 99 7.07 8.86 -2.86
N MET A 100 6.31 8.47 -1.82
CA MET A 100 5.32 9.34 -1.16
C MET A 100 5.89 10.04 0.07
N PRO A 101 5.40 11.26 0.39
CA PRO A 101 5.77 11.93 1.63
C PRO A 101 5.23 11.18 2.85
N GLU A 102 5.82 11.44 4.02
CA GLU A 102 5.59 10.70 5.27
C GLU A 102 4.10 10.54 5.66
N SER A 103 3.29 11.59 5.46
CA SER A 103 1.87 11.56 5.81
C SER A 103 1.07 10.57 4.96
N LEU A 104 1.38 10.48 3.67
CA LEU A 104 0.76 9.54 2.73
C LEU A 104 1.32 8.13 2.95
N MET A 105 2.63 8.03 3.16
CA MET A 105 3.31 6.77 3.44
C MET A 105 2.68 6.06 4.65
N LYS A 106 2.37 6.77 5.74
CA LYS A 106 1.71 6.18 6.92
C LYS A 106 0.34 5.56 6.61
N GLN A 107 -0.46 6.18 5.74
CA GLN A 107 -1.76 5.61 5.34
C GLN A 107 -1.58 4.36 4.46
N LEU A 108 -0.60 4.40 3.55
CA LEU A 108 -0.26 3.27 2.70
C LEU A 108 0.35 2.10 3.49
N SER A 109 1.19 2.37 4.51
CA SER A 109 1.70 1.37 5.45
C SER A 109 0.58 0.62 6.16
N ALA A 110 -0.44 1.34 6.63
CA ALA A 110 -1.58 0.70 7.30
C ALA A 110 -2.40 -0.17 6.32
N ALA A 111 -2.55 0.27 5.07
CA ALA A 111 -3.18 -0.53 4.02
C ALA A 111 -2.34 -1.78 3.70
N LEU A 112 -1.02 -1.62 3.53
CA LEU A 112 -0.07 -2.71 3.28
C LEU A 112 -0.09 -3.75 4.39
N TYR A 113 -0.13 -3.31 5.66
CA TYR A 113 -0.26 -4.20 6.80
C TYR A 113 -1.51 -5.08 6.68
N THR A 114 -2.65 -4.46 6.38
CA THR A 114 -3.93 -5.18 6.25
C THR A 114 -3.88 -6.18 5.09
N ILE A 115 -3.36 -5.78 3.92
CA ILE A 115 -3.19 -6.70 2.78
C ILE A 115 -2.28 -7.87 3.17
N GLY A 116 -1.16 -7.56 3.86
CA GLY A 116 -0.23 -8.57 4.35
C GLY A 116 -0.86 -9.57 5.29
N GLU A 117 -1.77 -9.15 6.18
CA GLU A 117 -2.46 -10.05 7.10
C GLU A 117 -3.29 -11.14 6.39
N TYR A 118 -3.88 -10.82 5.23
CA TYR A 118 -4.70 -11.77 4.48
C TYR A 118 -3.91 -12.55 3.42
N ASP A 119 -3.01 -11.88 2.71
CA ASP A 119 -2.41 -12.44 1.50
C ASP A 119 -1.00 -13.02 1.73
N PHE A 120 -0.28 -12.60 2.75
CA PHE A 120 1.06 -13.14 3.03
C PHE A 120 0.97 -14.50 3.76
N PRO A 121 1.93 -15.42 3.59
CA PRO A 121 2.90 -15.51 2.51
C PRO A 121 2.34 -16.13 1.23
N ASN A 122 1.28 -16.93 1.32
CA ASN A 122 0.86 -17.83 0.24
C ASN A 122 0.31 -17.12 -1.01
N GLN A 123 -0.45 -16.03 -0.84
CA GLN A 123 -1.09 -15.27 -1.93
C GLN A 123 -0.27 -14.03 -2.36
N TRP A 124 0.83 -13.75 -1.67
CA TRP A 124 1.73 -12.65 -2.00
C TRP A 124 3.21 -12.92 -1.64
N PRO A 125 3.83 -13.94 -2.25
CA PRO A 125 5.24 -14.27 -1.99
C PRO A 125 6.21 -13.18 -2.48
N GLN A 126 5.78 -12.35 -3.44
CA GLN A 126 6.62 -11.31 -4.04
C GLN A 126 6.84 -10.06 -3.16
N LEU A 127 6.10 -9.92 -2.05
CA LEU A 127 6.25 -8.75 -1.17
C LEU A 127 7.70 -8.56 -0.72
N LEU A 128 8.34 -9.63 -0.25
CA LEU A 128 9.71 -9.61 0.23
C LEU A 128 10.75 -9.29 -0.85
N PRO A 129 10.77 -10.00 -2.01
CA PRO A 129 11.61 -9.63 -3.14
C PRO A 129 11.49 -8.16 -3.54
N GLN A 130 10.27 -7.60 -3.59
CA GLN A 130 10.07 -6.20 -3.94
C GLN A 130 10.72 -5.24 -2.95
N ILE A 131 10.64 -5.55 -1.65
CA ILE A 131 11.26 -4.71 -0.60
C ILE A 131 12.78 -4.79 -0.70
N VAL A 132 13.33 -5.99 -0.91
CA VAL A 132 14.78 -6.22 -1.08
C VAL A 132 15.32 -5.49 -2.31
N GLU A 133 14.59 -5.52 -3.42
CA GLU A 133 14.94 -4.78 -4.63
C GLU A 133 14.98 -3.27 -4.36
N LYS A 134 13.98 -2.73 -3.64
CA LYS A 134 13.95 -1.30 -3.30
C LYS A 134 15.07 -0.89 -2.33
N LEU A 135 15.48 -1.77 -1.42
CA LEU A 135 16.62 -1.59 -0.52
C LEU A 135 17.97 -1.55 -1.26
N GLY A 136 18.12 -2.42 -2.26
CA GLY A 136 19.35 -2.53 -3.05
C GLY A 136 19.56 -1.36 -4.02
N ASN A 137 18.55 -0.51 -4.23
CA ASN A 137 18.65 0.63 -5.13
C ASN A 137 19.25 1.86 -4.41
N PRO A 138 20.44 2.34 -4.83
CA PRO A 138 21.15 3.45 -4.18
C PRO A 138 20.46 4.82 -4.29
N GLY A 139 19.40 4.95 -5.10
CA GLY A 139 18.59 6.17 -5.22
C GLY A 139 17.36 6.23 -4.31
N SER A 140 17.09 5.20 -3.50
CA SER A 140 15.88 5.11 -2.69
C SER A 140 15.96 5.94 -1.40
N ASP A 141 14.88 6.63 -1.04
CA ASP A 141 14.78 7.34 0.25
C ASP A 141 14.77 6.34 1.41
N PHE A 142 15.81 6.41 2.25
CA PHE A 142 15.99 5.56 3.42
C PHE A 142 14.82 5.65 4.41
N ARG A 143 14.14 6.80 4.50
CA ARG A 143 12.96 6.97 5.36
C ARG A 143 11.80 6.15 4.86
N ALA A 144 11.59 6.18 3.54
CA ALA A 144 10.49 5.47 2.90
C ALA A 144 10.71 3.96 2.96
N ILE A 145 11.96 3.54 2.73
CA ILE A 145 12.42 2.17 2.97
C ILE A 145 12.12 1.75 4.42
N ASN A 146 12.55 2.52 5.42
CA ASN A 146 12.31 2.16 6.82
C ASN A 146 10.82 2.00 7.14
N GLY A 147 9.94 2.85 6.60
CA GLY A 147 8.51 2.70 6.77
C GLY A 147 7.95 1.40 6.19
N VAL A 148 8.43 0.99 5.01
CA VAL A 148 8.09 -0.30 4.39
C VAL A 148 8.65 -1.46 5.23
N LEU A 149 9.87 -1.34 5.74
CA LEU A 149 10.51 -2.34 6.60
C LEU A 149 9.76 -2.57 7.91
N GLU A 150 9.38 -1.50 8.59
CA GLU A 150 8.62 -1.56 9.84
C GLU A 150 7.29 -2.26 9.63
N THR A 151 6.59 -1.92 8.55
CA THR A 151 5.31 -2.53 8.19
C THR A 151 5.49 -4.03 7.90
N SER A 152 6.53 -4.38 7.15
CA SER A 152 6.83 -5.77 6.78
C SER A 152 7.22 -6.60 8.00
N ASN A 153 8.04 -6.06 8.90
CA ASN A 153 8.38 -6.69 10.17
C ASN A 153 7.14 -6.92 11.05
N ALA A 154 6.19 -5.99 11.06
CA ALA A 154 4.93 -6.17 11.78
C ALA A 154 4.10 -7.33 11.21
N ILE A 155 4.02 -7.46 9.88
CA ILE A 155 3.40 -8.61 9.21
C ILE A 155 4.13 -9.89 9.62
N PHE A 156 5.46 -9.95 9.51
CA PHE A 156 6.22 -11.17 9.84
C PHE A 156 6.08 -11.61 11.29
N LYS A 157 6.07 -10.67 12.24
CA LYS A 157 5.83 -10.97 13.65
C LYS A 157 4.46 -11.62 13.86
N ARG A 158 3.41 -11.06 13.27
CA ARG A 158 2.05 -11.62 13.32
C ARG A 158 2.02 -13.05 12.80
N PHE A 159 2.59 -13.30 11.62
CA PHE A 159 2.64 -14.64 11.02
C PHE A 159 3.46 -15.63 11.84
N ARG A 160 4.59 -15.20 12.41
CA ARG A 160 5.42 -16.01 13.31
C ARG A 160 4.64 -16.49 14.55
N HIS A 161 3.70 -15.69 15.04
CA HIS A 161 2.85 -16.07 16.17
C HIS A 161 1.63 -16.91 15.75
N ALA A 162 1.09 -16.67 14.55
CA ALA A 162 -0.09 -17.35 14.03
C ALA A 162 0.22 -18.78 13.54
N PHE A 163 1.39 -19.00 12.94
CA PHE A 163 1.79 -20.30 12.39
C PHE A 163 2.98 -20.88 13.16
N LYS A 164 2.69 -21.82 14.07
CA LYS A 164 3.69 -22.65 14.76
C LYS A 164 4.16 -23.85 13.92
N SER A 165 4.10 -23.78 12.58
CA SER A 165 4.51 -24.88 11.69
C SER A 165 5.93 -24.67 11.15
N ASP A 166 6.75 -25.72 11.21
CA ASP A 166 8.18 -25.67 10.88
C ASP A 166 8.47 -25.24 9.43
N ALA A 167 7.55 -25.54 8.49
CA ALA A 167 7.68 -25.17 7.08
C ALA A 167 7.59 -23.66 6.84
N LEU A 168 6.63 -22.99 7.50
CA LEU A 168 6.49 -21.53 7.41
C LEU A 168 7.65 -20.82 8.12
N PHE A 169 8.15 -21.41 9.19
CA PHE A 169 9.32 -20.91 9.91
C PHE A 169 10.59 -21.00 9.05
N LEU A 170 10.72 -22.04 8.23
CA LEU A 170 11.83 -22.21 7.29
C LEU A 170 11.76 -21.18 6.16
N GLU A 171 10.57 -20.91 5.60
CA GLU A 171 10.36 -19.82 4.63
C GLU A 171 10.65 -18.45 5.25
N LEU A 172 10.11 -18.15 6.43
CA LEU A 172 10.40 -16.90 7.15
C LEU A 172 11.89 -16.74 7.45
N LYS A 173 12.57 -17.82 7.81
CA LYS A 173 14.02 -17.83 8.05
C LYS A 173 14.80 -17.59 6.76
N TYR A 174 14.44 -18.27 5.66
CA TYR A 174 15.03 -18.04 4.35
C TYR A 174 14.83 -16.59 3.90
N CYS A 175 13.63 -16.06 4.09
CA CYS A 175 13.31 -14.66 3.80
C CYS A 175 14.12 -13.68 4.64
N LEU A 176 14.28 -13.96 5.94
CA LEU A 176 15.15 -13.19 6.85
C LEU A 176 16.62 -13.27 6.46
N GLU A 177 17.11 -14.43 6.03
CA GLU A 177 18.48 -14.64 5.55
C GLU A 177 18.76 -13.83 4.27
N GLN A 178 17.83 -13.87 3.30
CA GLN A 178 17.89 -13.00 2.11
C GLN A 178 17.92 -11.52 2.49
N PHE A 179 17.10 -11.14 3.48
CA PHE A 179 17.06 -9.77 4.00
C PHE A 179 18.38 -9.31 4.64
N GLN A 180 18.98 -10.19 5.44
CA GLN A 180 20.25 -9.93 6.11
C GLN A 180 21.39 -9.73 5.10
N VAL A 181 21.43 -10.54 4.04
CA VAL A 181 22.44 -10.40 2.98
C VAL A 181 22.34 -9.05 2.28
N SER A 182 21.14 -8.61 1.92
CA SER A 182 20.93 -7.31 1.28
C SER A 182 21.28 -6.14 2.20
N LEU A 183 20.88 -6.20 3.48
CA LEU A 183 21.25 -5.17 4.46
C LEU A 183 22.76 -5.09 4.67
N SER A 184 23.46 -6.24 4.78
CA SER A 184 24.91 -6.26 4.89
C SER A 184 25.58 -5.65 3.65
N SER A 185 25.06 -5.89 2.45
CA SER A 185 25.58 -5.29 1.23
C SER A 185 25.38 -3.77 1.19
N CYS A 186 24.20 -3.26 1.56
CA CYS A 186 23.91 -1.83 1.62
C CYS A 186 24.77 -1.09 2.67
N VAL A 187 24.95 -1.67 3.86
CA VAL A 187 25.75 -1.08 4.94
C VAL A 187 27.24 -1.05 4.58
N VAL A 188 27.76 -2.08 3.91
CA VAL A 188 29.16 -2.11 3.47
C VAL A 188 29.44 -1.06 2.39
N HIS A 189 28.45 -0.73 1.54
CA HIS A 189 28.61 0.31 0.53
C HIS A 189 28.58 1.73 1.10
N HIS A 190 27.85 1.98 2.18
CA HIS A 190 27.78 3.31 2.84
C HIS A 190 28.75 3.49 4.02
N GLY A 191 29.33 2.43 4.56
CA GLY A 191 30.38 2.49 5.59
C GLY A 191 31.80 2.74 5.05
N ARG A 192 31.93 2.95 3.74
CA ARG A 192 33.16 3.31 3.03
C ARG A 192 32.94 4.61 2.24
N SER A 193 32.66 5.71 2.92
CA SER A 193 32.82 7.08 2.42
C SER A 193 33.16 8.00 3.58
#